data_AF-A0A8T0HLB7-F1
#
_entry.id   AF-A0A8T0HLB7-F1
#
_cell.length_a   1.000
_cell.length_b   1.000
_cell.length_c   1.000
_cell.angle_alpha   90.00
_cell.angle_beta   90.00
_cell.angle_gamma   90.00
#
_symmetry.space_group_name_H-M   'P 1'
#
loop_
_entity.id
_entity.type
_entity.pdbx_description
1 polymer ?
#
loop_
_entity_poly.entity_id
_entity_poly.type
_entity_poly.pdbx_seq_one_letter_code
_entity_poly.pdbx_strand_id
1 'polypeptide(L)'
;MLICPSDIKQEEEEEEQDARRKKCQHLQKKRHSYNMWFTKELFPPIQEAVKRYGRTQAAIHYLEIAFRTPAGPSPYKKLGRSSLYDWFDEKGELQANYKETANLGHHPKNQDQNLPILENYPHICDQLVSKLQKMREAGQTLLISIVQPMLRGMFEALAPQLLDDRPGGFTVSRQWTNDFMKVYMNWTIRKGTTAASKLPLDWMEQGLNMNYKVAYLAKVYGIPPSLVIN
;
A
#
# COMPACT_ATOMS: atom_id res chain seq x y z
N MET A 1 -20.11 -43.95 -25.63
CA MET A 1 -20.09 -43.03 -24.48
C MET A 1 -20.19 -41.63 -25.04
N LEU A 2 -21.33 -40.98 -24.88
CA LEU A 2 -21.55 -39.60 -25.31
C LEU A 2 -21.11 -38.71 -24.15
N ILE A 3 -20.10 -37.88 -24.38
CA ILE A 3 -19.61 -36.92 -23.39
C ILE A 3 -20.69 -35.85 -23.24
N CYS A 4 -21.15 -35.61 -22.00
CA CYS A 4 -22.19 -34.62 -21.75
C CYS A 4 -21.63 -33.21 -21.99
N PRO A 5 -22.33 -32.34 -22.73
CA PRO A 5 -21.91 -30.96 -22.96
C PRO A 5 -21.75 -30.11 -21.68
N SER A 6 -22.26 -30.59 -20.54
CA SER A 6 -22.03 -30.01 -19.22
C SER A 6 -20.58 -30.14 -18.76
N ASP A 7 -19.92 -31.24 -19.11
CA ASP A 7 -18.61 -31.60 -18.56
C ASP A 7 -17.51 -30.76 -19.24
N ILE A 8 -17.68 -30.45 -20.52
CA ILE A 8 -16.79 -29.56 -21.29
C ILE A 8 -16.79 -28.12 -20.72
N LYS A 9 -17.94 -27.64 -20.24
CA LYS A 9 -18.05 -26.29 -19.67
C LYS A 9 -17.38 -26.17 -18.30
N GLN A 10 -17.36 -27.24 -17.52
CA GLN A 10 -16.70 -27.24 -16.21
C GLN A 10 -15.17 -27.20 -16.35
N GLU A 11 -14.63 -27.92 -17.34
CA GLU A 11 -13.18 -27.90 -17.63
C GLU A 11 -12.71 -26.52 -18.11
N GLU A 12 -13.47 -25.86 -19.00
CA GLU A 12 -13.13 -24.51 -19.48
C GLU A 12 -13.17 -23.44 -18.36
N GLU A 13 -14.14 -23.51 -17.45
CA GLU A 13 -14.22 -22.59 -16.31
C GLU A 13 -13.09 -22.80 -15.30
N GLU A 14 -12.66 -24.04 -15.08
CA GLU A 14 -11.57 -24.37 -14.15
C GLU A 14 -10.21 -23.92 -14.70
N GLU A 15 -9.98 -24.09 -16.00
CA GLU A 15 -8.77 -23.61 -16.68
C GLU A 15 -8.69 -22.07 -16.69
N GLU A 16 -9.82 -21.38 -16.91
CA GLU A 16 -9.85 -19.92 -16.86
C GLU A 16 -9.60 -19.38 -15.43
N GLN A 17 -10.14 -20.05 -14.41
CA GLN A 17 -9.87 -19.71 -13.02
C GLN A 17 -8.40 -19.92 -12.64
N ASP A 18 -7.77 -21.00 -13.09
CA ASP A 18 -6.35 -21.26 -12.84
C ASP A 18 -5.44 -20.26 -13.58
N ALA A 19 -5.79 -19.89 -14.82
CA ALA A 19 -5.11 -18.83 -15.56
C ALA A 19 -5.21 -17.46 -14.86
N ARG A 20 -6.38 -17.13 -14.30
CA ARG A 20 -6.58 -15.90 -13.50
C ARG A 20 -5.78 -15.93 -12.20
N ARG A 21 -5.68 -17.08 -11.52
CA ARG A 21 -4.85 -17.27 -10.30
C ARG A 21 -3.36 -17.10 -10.63
N LYS A 22 -2.85 -17.75 -11.68
CA LYS A 22 -1.46 -17.62 -12.13
C LYS A 22 -1.10 -16.19 -12.53
N LYS A 23 -2.02 -15.47 -13.21
CA LYS A 23 -1.83 -14.06 -13.57
C LYS A 23 -1.81 -13.13 -12.35
N CYS A 24 -2.63 -13.40 -11.33
CA CYS A 24 -2.59 -12.67 -10.05
C CYS A 24 -1.29 -12.90 -9.28
N GLN A 25 -0.74 -14.13 -9.31
CA GLN A 25 0.56 -14.44 -8.70
C GLN A 25 1.72 -13.74 -9.41
N HIS A 26 1.67 -13.60 -10.75
CA HIS A 26 2.70 -12.89 -11.50
C HIS A 26 2.66 -11.36 -11.30
N LEU A 27 1.49 -10.80 -10.97
CA LEU A 27 1.29 -9.37 -10.66
C LEU A 27 1.58 -9.01 -9.20
N GLN A 28 1.84 -9.99 -8.33
CA GLN A 28 2.56 -9.75 -7.08
C GLN A 28 4.02 -9.44 -7.42
N LYS A 29 4.27 -8.29 -8.06
CA LYS A 29 5.59 -7.67 -8.14
C LYS A 29 6.19 -7.82 -6.76
N LYS A 30 7.34 -8.50 -6.66
CA LYS A 30 8.10 -8.67 -5.43
C LYS A 30 8.20 -7.29 -4.78
N ARG A 31 7.31 -7.00 -3.84
CA ARG A 31 7.40 -5.76 -3.06
C ARG A 31 8.76 -5.88 -2.43
N HIS A 32 9.66 -4.95 -2.74
CA HIS A 32 10.98 -4.93 -2.14
C HIS A 32 10.76 -4.96 -0.63
N SER A 33 11.00 -6.13 -0.04
CA SER A 33 10.93 -6.30 1.40
C SER A 33 11.99 -5.38 1.96
N TYR A 34 11.53 -4.28 2.55
CA TYR A 34 12.39 -3.27 3.13
C TYR A 34 12.94 -3.89 4.41
N ASN A 35 14.23 -4.22 4.40
CA ASN A 35 14.89 -4.69 5.61
C ASN A 35 14.99 -3.50 6.57
N MET A 36 14.47 -3.65 7.77
CA MET A 36 14.63 -2.66 8.82
C MET A 36 15.98 -2.87 9.49
N TRP A 37 16.96 -2.05 9.11
CA TRP A 37 18.33 -2.19 9.59
C TRP A 37 18.54 -1.62 10.98
N PHE A 38 17.70 -0.67 11.40
CA PHE A 38 17.76 0.00 12.70
C PHE A 38 17.02 -0.75 13.82
N THR A 39 16.91 -2.09 13.73
CA THR A 39 16.40 -2.89 14.86
C THR A 39 17.52 -3.14 15.86
N LYS A 40 17.14 -3.42 17.12
CA LYS A 40 18.11 -3.63 18.21
C LYS A 40 19.04 -4.82 17.96
N GLU A 41 18.60 -5.78 17.16
CA GLU A 41 19.34 -7.00 16.84
C GLU A 41 20.29 -6.81 15.65
N LEU A 42 19.90 -6.01 14.65
CA LEU A 42 20.65 -5.88 13.41
C LEU A 42 21.60 -4.68 13.40
N PHE A 43 21.25 -3.59 14.10
CA PHE A 43 22.01 -2.34 13.98
C PHE A 43 23.34 -2.32 14.74
N PRO A 44 23.44 -2.81 15.99
CA PRO A 44 24.71 -2.76 16.73
C PRO A 44 25.86 -3.49 16.02
N PRO A 45 25.67 -4.67 15.41
CA PRO A 45 26.70 -5.31 14.59
C PRO A 45 27.15 -4.45 13.41
N ILE A 46 26.23 -3.74 12.75
CA ILE A 46 26.56 -2.83 11.64
C ILE A 46 27.47 -1.71 12.15
N GLN A 47 27.13 -1.08 13.27
CA GLN A 47 27.94 -0.01 13.86
C GLN A 47 29.35 -0.51 14.21
N GLU A 48 29.47 -1.69 14.81
CA GLU A 48 30.76 -2.28 15.15
C GLU A 48 31.60 -2.62 13.91
N ALA A 49 30.97 -3.20 12.88
CA ALA A 49 31.63 -3.49 11.62
C ALA A 49 32.14 -2.22 10.92
N VAL A 50 31.34 -1.13 10.93
CA VAL A 50 31.74 0.15 10.34
C VAL A 50 32.87 0.80 11.14
N LYS A 51 32.84 0.75 12.47
CA LYS A 51 33.96 1.24 13.30
C LYS A 51 35.26 0.51 13.00
N ARG A 52 35.19 -0.80 12.77
CA ARG A 52 36.38 -1.66 12.57
C ARG A 52 36.93 -1.62 11.15
N TYR A 53 36.07 -1.57 10.14
CA TYR A 53 36.45 -1.73 8.73
C TYR A 53 36.11 -0.50 7.86
N GLY A 54 35.58 0.56 8.46
CA GLY A 54 35.09 1.75 7.77
C GLY A 54 33.79 1.50 6.98
N ARG A 55 33.35 2.50 6.21
CA ARG A 55 32.16 2.44 5.33
C ARG A 55 32.45 1.71 4.00
N THR A 56 33.12 0.57 4.08
CA THR A 56 33.64 -0.14 2.90
C THR A 56 32.90 -1.46 2.65
N GLN A 57 33.17 -2.08 1.51
CA GLN A 57 32.67 -3.42 1.21
C GLN A 57 33.17 -4.47 2.21
N ALA A 58 34.30 -4.21 2.88
CA ALA A 58 34.86 -5.11 3.89
C ALA A 58 33.94 -5.22 5.13
N ALA A 59 33.30 -4.13 5.55
CA ALA A 59 32.34 -4.16 6.66
C ALA A 59 31.11 -5.04 6.31
N ILE A 60 30.57 -4.90 5.10
CA ILE A 60 29.44 -5.72 4.63
C ILE A 60 29.85 -7.19 4.53
N HIS A 61 31.01 -7.47 3.94
CA HIS A 61 31.51 -8.83 3.80
C HIS A 61 31.74 -9.51 5.15
N TYR A 62 32.28 -8.77 6.13
CA TYR A 62 32.41 -9.22 7.51
C TYR A 62 31.05 -9.59 8.11
N LEU A 63 30.04 -8.72 7.97
CA LEU A 63 28.68 -8.99 8.46
C LEU A 63 28.03 -10.20 7.77
N GLU A 64 28.26 -10.36 6.47
CA GLU A 64 27.75 -11.49 5.71
C GLU A 64 28.34 -12.82 6.18
N ILE A 65 29.65 -12.87 6.46
CA ILE A 65 30.32 -14.09 6.94
C ILE A 65 29.97 -14.36 8.40
N ALA A 66 30.11 -13.35 9.28
CA ALA A 66 29.96 -13.50 10.72
C ALA A 66 28.54 -13.90 11.15
N PHE A 67 27.52 -13.42 10.41
CA PHE A 67 26.11 -13.69 10.71
C PHE A 67 25.44 -14.65 9.72
N ARG A 68 26.24 -15.47 9.01
CA ARG A 68 25.69 -16.52 8.15
C ARG A 68 25.17 -17.66 9.01
N THR A 69 23.86 -17.92 8.93
CA THR A 69 23.25 -19.08 9.58
C THR A 69 23.43 -20.35 8.74
N PRO A 70 23.53 -21.56 9.34
CA PRO A 70 23.56 -22.82 8.58
C PRO A 70 22.31 -23.01 7.71
N ALA A 71 21.17 -22.49 8.18
CA ALA A 71 19.86 -22.65 7.55
C ALA A 71 19.56 -21.63 6.44
N GLY A 72 20.43 -20.64 6.18
CA GLY A 72 20.08 -19.58 5.23
C GLY A 72 21.13 -18.50 5.00
N PRO A 73 20.88 -17.61 4.02
CA PRO A 73 21.76 -16.47 3.76
C PRO A 73 21.77 -15.50 4.95
N SER A 74 22.89 -14.79 5.14
CA SER A 74 23.00 -13.76 6.18
C SER A 74 21.91 -12.70 6.05
N PRO A 75 21.35 -12.21 7.17
CA PRO A 75 20.36 -11.12 7.15
C PRO A 75 20.91 -9.84 6.51
N TYR A 76 22.24 -9.68 6.49
CA TYR A 76 22.94 -8.54 5.89
C TYR A 76 23.18 -8.65 4.38
N LYS A 77 22.75 -9.74 3.72
CA LYS A 77 22.95 -9.93 2.27
C LYS A 77 22.38 -8.82 1.39
N LYS A 78 21.36 -8.10 1.88
CA LYS A 78 20.72 -6.98 1.17
C LYS A 78 21.27 -5.62 1.59
N LEU A 79 22.22 -5.56 2.52
CA LEU A 79 22.79 -4.31 3.00
C LEU A 79 23.72 -3.76 1.91
N GLY A 80 23.36 -2.62 1.32
CA GLY A 80 24.14 -2.00 0.28
C GLY A 80 25.22 -1.06 0.84
N ARG A 81 26.30 -0.89 0.08
CA ARG A 81 27.36 0.09 0.41
C ARG A 81 26.83 1.52 0.49
N SER A 82 25.88 1.88 -0.37
CA SER A 82 25.22 3.19 -0.35
C SER A 82 24.53 3.46 0.99
N SER A 83 23.87 2.46 1.58
CA SER A 83 23.22 2.61 2.89
C SER A 83 24.22 2.96 3.99
N LEU A 84 25.42 2.38 3.96
CA LEU A 84 26.48 2.72 4.92
C LEU A 84 27.02 4.14 4.71
N TYR A 85 27.12 4.60 3.45
CA TYR A 85 27.50 5.98 3.16
C TYR A 85 26.45 7.00 3.60
N ASP A 86 25.18 6.65 3.43
CA ASP A 86 24.07 7.50 3.85
C ASP A 86 24.01 7.62 5.37
N TRP A 87 24.23 6.51 6.11
CA TRP A 87 24.07 6.50 7.56
C TRP A 87 25.27 7.03 8.34
N PHE A 88 26.49 6.71 7.89
CA PHE A 88 27.71 7.02 8.63
C PHE A 88 28.53 8.10 7.94
N ASP A 89 29.35 8.84 8.67
CA ASP A 89 30.30 9.81 8.15
C ASP A 89 31.66 9.18 7.79
N GLU A 90 32.60 9.98 7.26
CA GLU A 90 33.95 9.48 6.91
C GLU A 90 34.73 8.89 8.09
N LYS A 91 34.39 9.29 9.32
CA LYS A 91 35.02 8.81 10.54
C LYS A 91 34.36 7.53 11.06
N GLY A 92 33.29 7.06 10.42
CA GLY A 92 32.52 5.90 10.86
C GLY A 92 31.56 6.22 12.00
N GLU A 93 31.30 7.50 12.28
CA GLU A 93 30.28 7.93 13.22
C GLU A 93 28.92 7.99 12.55
N LEU A 94 27.88 7.65 13.31
CA LEU A 94 26.50 7.72 12.80
C LEU A 94 26.11 9.19 12.62
N GLN A 95 25.63 9.56 11.43
CA GLN A 95 25.18 10.93 11.15
C GLN A 95 23.99 11.32 12.05
N ALA A 96 23.89 12.60 12.39
CA ALA A 96 22.89 13.12 13.34
C ALA A 96 21.45 12.70 12.98
N ASN A 97 21.10 12.73 11.69
CA ASN A 97 19.77 12.38 11.17
C ASN A 97 19.36 10.92 11.49
N TYR A 98 20.34 10.03 11.72
CA TYR A 98 20.10 8.62 12.00
C TYR A 98 20.32 8.25 13.47
N LYS A 99 20.88 9.14 14.30
CA LYS A 99 21.09 8.88 15.74
C LYS A 99 19.78 8.66 16.47
N GLU A 100 18.80 9.51 16.24
CA GLU A 100 17.47 9.40 16.85
C GLU A 100 16.78 8.10 16.39
N THR A 101 16.82 7.84 15.09
CA THR A 101 16.31 6.60 14.47
C THR A 101 16.94 5.33 15.06
N ALA A 102 18.25 5.31 15.27
CA ALA A 102 18.97 4.19 15.85
C ALA A 102 18.65 4.00 17.35
N ASN A 103 18.55 5.10 18.10
CA ASN A 103 18.28 5.08 19.54
C ASN A 103 16.86 4.65 19.87
N LEU A 104 15.89 5.15 19.12
CA LEU A 104 14.50 4.74 19.26
C LEU A 104 14.33 3.25 18.92
N GLY A 105 15.25 2.72 18.10
CA GLY A 105 15.03 1.51 17.33
C GLY A 105 13.89 1.81 16.38
N HIS A 106 14.12 1.76 15.07
CA HIS A 106 12.96 1.70 14.20
C HIS A 106 12.27 0.36 14.47
N HIS A 107 11.28 0.38 15.37
CA HIS A 107 10.04 -0.29 15.07
C HIS A 107 9.72 0.10 13.64
N PRO A 108 9.29 -0.84 12.79
CA PRO A 108 8.63 -0.45 11.55
C PRO A 108 7.82 0.78 11.87
N LYS A 109 7.95 1.85 11.09
CA LYS A 109 6.79 2.68 10.87
C LYS A 109 5.77 1.68 10.35
N ASN A 110 5.06 0.96 11.25
CA ASN A 110 3.92 0.16 10.85
C ASN A 110 3.15 1.20 10.09
N GLN A 111 2.77 0.88 8.86
CA GLN A 111 1.84 1.73 8.15
C GLN A 111 0.58 2.00 9.01
N ASP A 112 0.39 1.21 10.08
CA ASP A 112 -0.63 1.35 11.11
C ASP A 112 -0.28 2.27 12.31
N GLN A 113 0.95 2.76 12.51
CA GLN A 113 1.33 3.55 13.71
C GLN A 113 0.75 4.96 13.77
N ASN A 114 0.11 5.46 12.72
CA ASN A 114 -0.55 6.76 12.82
C ASN A 114 -2.00 6.67 13.35
N LEU A 115 -2.56 5.46 13.51
CA LEU A 115 -3.88 5.25 14.13
C LEU A 115 -3.90 5.22 15.67
N PRO A 116 -2.84 4.81 16.42
CA PRO A 116 -2.86 4.83 17.89
C PRO A 116 -3.11 6.21 18.50
N ILE A 117 -2.94 7.31 17.75
CA ILE A 117 -3.28 8.64 18.26
C ILE A 117 -4.76 8.75 18.65
N LEU A 118 -5.64 7.98 18.00
CA LEU A 118 -7.07 7.99 18.28
C LEU A 118 -7.49 6.98 19.36
N GLU A 119 -6.59 6.14 19.87
CA GLU A 119 -6.90 5.21 20.97
C GLU A 119 -7.34 5.97 22.23
N ASN A 120 -6.79 7.16 22.44
CA ASN A 120 -7.17 8.06 23.53
C ASN A 120 -8.48 8.83 23.28
N TYR A 121 -9.03 8.75 22.05
CA TYR A 121 -10.19 9.53 21.62
C TYR A 121 -11.25 8.67 20.89
N PRO A 122 -11.75 7.57 21.49
CA PRO A 122 -12.68 6.65 20.82
C PRO A 122 -13.99 7.34 20.38
N HIS A 123 -14.48 8.28 21.17
CA HIS A 123 -15.67 9.07 20.85
C HIS A 123 -15.53 9.93 19.57
N ILE A 124 -14.31 10.34 19.23
CA ILE A 124 -14.04 11.07 17.98
C ILE A 124 -14.07 10.09 16.81
N CYS A 125 -13.47 8.91 16.96
CA CYS A 125 -13.56 7.84 15.96
C CYS A 125 -15.01 7.52 15.60
N ASP A 126 -15.88 7.31 16.60
CA ASP A 126 -17.28 6.95 16.38
C ASP A 126 -18.03 8.04 15.60
N GLN A 127 -17.77 9.32 15.92
CA GLN A 127 -18.36 10.44 15.20
C GLN A 127 -17.89 10.53 13.75
N LEU A 128 -16.58 10.34 13.50
CA LEU A 128 -16.00 10.33 12.15
C LEU A 128 -16.59 9.20 11.31
N VAL A 129 -16.62 7.98 11.87
CA VAL A 129 -17.17 6.78 11.22
C VAL A 129 -18.65 6.98 10.90
N SER A 130 -19.45 7.45 11.88
CA SER A 130 -20.88 7.70 11.68
C SER A 130 -21.13 8.74 10.59
N LYS A 131 -20.35 9.83 10.55
CA LYS A 131 -20.50 10.88 9.54
C LYS A 131 -20.20 10.36 8.13
N LEU A 132 -19.11 9.60 7.98
CA LEU A 132 -18.72 9.01 6.70
C LEU A 132 -19.70 7.92 6.24
N GLN A 133 -20.26 7.13 7.16
CA GLN A 133 -21.32 6.16 6.86
C GLN A 133 -22.57 6.85 6.33
N LYS A 134 -23.07 7.90 7.02
CA LYS A 134 -24.24 8.67 6.59
C LYS A 134 -24.07 9.30 5.21
N MET A 135 -22.88 9.81 4.89
CA MET A 135 -22.60 10.34 3.56
C MET A 135 -22.68 9.26 2.47
N ARG A 136 -22.19 8.06 2.78
CA ARG A 136 -22.28 6.92 1.86
C ARG A 136 -23.71 6.43 1.69
N GLU A 137 -24.47 6.35 2.76
CA GLU A 137 -25.90 5.99 2.75
C GLU A 137 -26.71 7.01 1.94
N ALA A 138 -26.33 8.29 1.96
CA ALA A 138 -26.89 9.34 1.12
C ALA A 138 -26.45 9.26 -0.36
N GLY A 139 -25.68 8.24 -0.75
CA GLY A 139 -25.22 8.03 -2.13
C GLY A 139 -24.04 8.92 -2.54
N GLN A 140 -23.36 9.59 -1.61
CA GLN A 140 -22.21 10.45 -1.94
C GLN A 140 -20.94 9.62 -2.19
N THR A 141 -20.20 9.98 -3.23
CA THR A 141 -18.90 9.38 -3.53
C THR A 141 -17.83 9.90 -2.57
N LEU A 142 -17.23 9.01 -1.80
CA LEU A 142 -16.19 9.34 -0.82
C LEU A 142 -14.81 9.35 -1.47
N LEU A 143 -14.43 10.50 -2.01
CA LEU A 143 -13.08 10.76 -2.51
C LEU A 143 -12.15 11.19 -1.37
N ILE A 144 -10.87 10.83 -1.43
CA ILE A 144 -9.85 11.28 -0.45
C ILE A 144 -9.85 12.81 -0.32
N SER A 145 -10.02 13.53 -1.44
CA SER A 145 -10.06 15.00 -1.46
C SER A 145 -11.23 15.60 -0.69
N ILE A 146 -12.28 14.82 -0.44
CA ILE A 146 -13.45 15.23 0.37
C ILE A 146 -13.26 14.77 1.81
N VAL A 147 -12.85 13.51 1.98
CA VAL A 147 -12.69 12.89 3.31
C VAL A 147 -11.59 13.57 4.12
N GLN A 148 -10.42 13.84 3.52
CA GLN A 148 -9.28 14.43 4.22
C GLN A 148 -9.59 15.79 4.87
N PRO A 149 -10.11 16.81 4.16
CA PRO A 149 -10.45 18.10 4.78
C PRO A 149 -11.60 17.98 5.78
N MET A 150 -12.55 17.05 5.58
CA MET A 150 -13.61 16.80 6.55
C MET A 150 -13.07 16.23 7.86
N LEU A 151 -12.21 15.20 7.80
CA LEU A 151 -11.55 14.64 8.98
C LEU A 151 -10.75 15.72 9.70
N ARG A 152 -9.98 16.53 8.95
CA ARG A 152 -9.24 17.68 9.51
C ARG A 152 -10.17 18.65 10.23
N GLY A 153 -11.25 19.12 9.59
CA GLY A 153 -12.19 20.05 10.21
C GLY A 153 -12.88 19.47 11.46
N MET A 154 -13.14 18.16 11.48
CA MET A 154 -13.66 17.50 12.69
C MET A 154 -12.61 17.41 13.80
N PHE A 155 -11.32 17.20 13.49
CA PHE A 155 -10.26 17.28 14.48
C PHE A 155 -10.09 18.72 15.00
N GLU A 156 -10.15 19.73 14.14
CA GLU A 156 -10.10 21.14 14.55
C GLU A 156 -11.25 21.50 15.51
N ALA A 157 -12.44 20.92 15.29
CA ALA A 157 -13.61 21.17 16.13
C ALA A 157 -13.62 20.37 17.44
N LEU A 158 -13.20 19.09 17.42
CA LEU A 158 -13.37 18.17 18.56
C LEU A 158 -12.10 18.00 19.41
N ALA A 159 -10.92 18.08 18.79
CA ALA A 159 -9.64 17.89 19.46
C ALA A 159 -8.52 18.71 18.78
N PRO A 160 -8.60 20.05 18.80
CA PRO A 160 -7.62 20.92 18.13
C PRO A 160 -6.20 20.69 18.64
N GLN A 161 -6.02 20.24 19.89
CA GLN A 161 -4.72 19.88 20.46
C GLN A 161 -3.98 18.76 19.71
N LEU A 162 -4.69 17.96 18.90
CA LEU A 162 -4.06 16.94 18.06
C LEU A 162 -3.35 17.55 16.85
N LEU A 163 -3.85 18.68 16.32
CA LEU A 163 -3.36 19.29 15.09
C LEU A 163 -2.26 20.33 15.34
N ASP A 164 -1.53 20.18 16.43
CA ASP A 164 -0.55 21.16 16.87
C ASP A 164 0.51 21.44 15.79
N ASP A 165 0.80 22.71 15.52
CA ASP A 165 1.72 23.17 14.47
C ASP A 165 3.21 22.91 14.80
N ARG A 166 3.47 22.23 15.93
CA ARG A 166 4.82 21.84 16.34
C ARG A 166 5.48 20.90 15.31
N PRO A 167 6.81 20.97 15.15
CA PRO A 167 7.54 20.00 14.32
C PRO A 167 7.26 18.57 14.80
N GLY A 168 6.67 17.75 13.93
CA GLY A 168 6.23 16.39 14.28
C GLY A 168 4.81 16.26 14.82
N GLY A 169 4.03 17.35 14.80
CA GLY A 169 2.59 17.34 15.10
C GLY A 169 1.80 16.40 14.19
N PHE A 170 0.66 15.92 14.69
CA PHE A 170 -0.18 15.03 13.92
C PHE A 170 -0.82 15.77 12.74
N THR A 171 -0.55 15.27 11.55
CA THR A 171 -1.11 15.80 10.31
C THR A 171 -2.04 14.77 9.70
N VAL A 172 -3.26 15.20 9.37
CA VAL A 172 -4.23 14.42 8.58
C VAL A 172 -3.74 14.31 7.14
N SER A 173 -2.74 13.45 6.92
CA SER A 173 -2.17 13.22 5.60
C SER A 173 -3.09 12.33 4.75
N ARG A 174 -2.88 12.34 3.43
CA ARG A 174 -3.57 11.44 2.51
C ARG A 174 -3.34 9.97 2.86
N GLN A 175 -2.12 9.62 3.27
CA GLN A 175 -1.77 8.26 3.65
C GLN A 175 -2.55 7.86 4.90
N TRP A 176 -2.50 8.69 5.95
CA TRP A 176 -3.25 8.47 7.18
C TRP A 176 -4.75 8.33 6.94
N THR A 177 -5.32 9.19 6.10
CA THR A 177 -6.75 9.15 5.75
C THR A 177 -7.12 7.80 5.12
N ASN A 178 -6.30 7.27 4.20
CA ASN A 178 -6.52 5.94 3.63
C ASN A 178 -6.43 4.84 4.69
N ASP A 179 -5.43 4.91 5.57
CA ASP A 179 -5.22 3.92 6.62
C ASP A 179 -6.39 3.94 7.61
N PHE A 180 -6.89 5.13 7.98
CA PHE A 180 -8.07 5.31 8.81
C PHE A 180 -9.31 4.65 8.19
N MET A 181 -9.64 4.95 6.92
CA MET A 181 -10.79 4.34 6.25
C MET A 181 -10.64 2.82 6.09
N LYS A 182 -9.42 2.35 5.84
CA LYS A 182 -9.15 0.92 5.71
C LYS A 182 -9.33 0.20 7.04
N VAL A 183 -8.82 0.74 8.14
CA VAL A 183 -8.86 0.09 9.45
C VAL A 183 -10.23 0.22 10.11
N TYR A 184 -10.80 1.43 10.16
CA TYR A 184 -12.04 1.68 10.90
C TYR A 184 -13.31 1.36 10.10
N MET A 185 -13.23 1.33 8.76
CA MET A 185 -14.42 1.11 7.91
C MET A 185 -14.28 -0.10 6.98
N ASN A 186 -13.11 -0.75 6.94
CA ASN A 186 -12.78 -1.76 5.94
C ASN A 186 -12.98 -1.26 4.50
N TRP A 187 -12.76 0.04 4.28
CA TRP A 187 -12.93 0.67 2.97
C TRP A 187 -11.58 0.89 2.30
N THR A 188 -11.45 0.39 1.09
CA THR A 188 -10.31 0.73 0.23
C THR A 188 -10.75 1.75 -0.80
N ILE A 189 -10.23 2.97 -0.72
CA ILE A 189 -10.42 3.92 -1.82
C ILE A 189 -9.67 3.40 -3.03
N ARG A 190 -10.43 3.03 -4.07
CA ARG A 190 -9.84 2.71 -5.36
C ARG A 190 -9.18 3.98 -5.88
N LYS A 191 -7.87 3.89 -6.17
CA LYS A 191 -7.26 4.89 -7.05
C LYS A 191 -8.13 4.93 -8.31
N GLY A 192 -8.59 6.12 -8.69
CA GLY A 192 -9.26 6.30 -9.98
C GLY A 192 -8.43 5.56 -11.02
N THR A 193 -9.08 4.69 -11.79
CA THR A 193 -8.39 3.93 -12.82
C THR A 193 -7.79 4.98 -13.76
N THR A 194 -6.47 4.99 -13.91
CA THR A 194 -5.79 5.82 -14.91
C THR A 194 -6.18 5.44 -16.35
N ALA A 195 -7.10 4.49 -16.51
CA ALA A 195 -7.77 4.23 -17.78
C ALA A 195 -8.48 5.48 -18.31
N ALA A 196 -9.07 6.31 -17.43
CA ALA A 196 -9.69 7.57 -17.86
C ALA A 196 -8.68 8.60 -18.39
N SER A 197 -7.41 8.52 -17.97
CA SER A 197 -6.33 9.38 -18.50
C SER A 197 -5.70 8.84 -19.78
N LYS A 198 -6.16 7.69 -20.28
CA LYS A 198 -5.69 7.04 -21.50
C LYS A 198 -6.85 6.76 -22.45
N LEU A 199 -7.86 7.62 -22.44
CA LEU A 199 -8.87 7.58 -23.47
C LEU A 199 -8.21 8.00 -24.80
N PRO A 200 -8.29 7.16 -25.85
CA PRO A 200 -7.88 7.55 -27.20
C PRO A 200 -8.58 8.85 -27.63
N LEU A 201 -8.01 9.63 -28.55
CA LEU A 201 -8.66 10.86 -29.05
C LEU A 201 -10.08 10.61 -29.59
N ASP A 202 -10.32 9.41 -30.13
CA ASP A 202 -11.56 8.92 -30.72
C ASP A 202 -12.41 8.07 -29.75
N TRP A 203 -12.17 8.12 -28.44
CA TRP A 203 -12.86 7.27 -27.46
C TRP A 203 -14.39 7.36 -27.54
N MET A 204 -14.95 8.53 -27.88
CA MET A 204 -16.40 8.71 -28.06
C MET A 204 -16.91 7.90 -29.25
N GLU A 205 -16.19 7.91 -30.36
CA GLU A 205 -16.55 7.16 -31.56
C GLU A 205 -16.41 5.65 -31.30
N GLN A 206 -15.37 5.23 -30.59
CA GLN A 206 -15.22 3.84 -30.17
C GLN A 206 -16.35 3.38 -29.25
N GLY A 207 -16.76 4.21 -28.29
CA GLY A 207 -17.89 3.93 -27.40
C GLY A 207 -19.22 3.81 -28.16
N LEU A 208 -19.47 4.72 -29.11
CA LEU A 208 -20.65 4.66 -29.99
C LEU A 208 -20.63 3.42 -30.88
N ASN A 209 -19.50 3.12 -31.53
CA ASN A 209 -19.34 1.93 -32.37
C ASN A 209 -19.53 0.64 -31.57
N MET A 210 -19.05 0.60 -30.32
CA MET A 210 -19.30 -0.53 -29.42
C MET A 210 -20.80 -0.68 -29.12
N ASN A 211 -21.49 0.41 -28.78
CA ASN A 211 -22.93 0.38 -28.54
C ASN A 211 -23.73 -0.08 -29.78
N TYR A 212 -23.36 0.38 -30.98
CA TYR A 212 -23.98 -0.09 -32.22
C TYR A 212 -23.74 -1.57 -32.49
N LYS A 213 -22.53 -2.07 -32.22
CA LYS A 213 -22.23 -3.51 -32.34
C LYS A 213 -23.08 -4.33 -31.37
N VAL A 214 -23.19 -3.90 -30.11
CA VAL A 214 -24.05 -4.57 -29.11
C VAL A 214 -25.50 -4.57 -29.56
N ALA A 215 -26.04 -3.44 -30.02
CA ALA A 215 -27.41 -3.34 -30.52
C ALA A 215 -27.65 -4.22 -31.77
N TYR A 216 -26.69 -4.25 -32.69
CA TYR A 216 -26.74 -5.11 -33.87
C TYR A 216 -26.77 -6.59 -33.49
N LEU A 217 -25.86 -7.02 -32.61
CA LEU A 217 -25.82 -8.40 -32.12
C LEU A 217 -27.12 -8.76 -31.40
N ALA A 218 -27.63 -7.89 -30.53
CA ALA A 218 -28.90 -8.12 -29.86
C ALA A 218 -30.06 -8.31 -30.85
N LYS A 219 -30.09 -7.50 -31.92
CA LYS A 219 -31.09 -7.64 -32.99
C LYS A 219 -30.93 -8.95 -33.78
N VAL A 220 -29.71 -9.28 -34.20
CA VAL A 220 -29.44 -10.46 -35.05
C VAL A 220 -29.72 -11.76 -34.31
N TYR A 221 -29.33 -11.83 -33.03
CA TYR A 221 -29.51 -13.02 -32.21
C TYR A 221 -30.83 -13.03 -31.42
N GLY A 222 -31.70 -12.03 -31.60
CA GLY A 222 -32.98 -11.93 -30.90
C GLY A 222 -32.84 -11.81 -29.37
N ILE A 223 -31.76 -11.19 -28.90
CA ILE A 223 -31.51 -10.98 -27.47
C ILE A 223 -32.46 -9.89 -26.96
N PRO A 224 -33.31 -10.16 -25.95
CA PRO A 224 -34.16 -9.16 -25.33
C PRO A 224 -33.33 -8.00 -24.76
N PRO A 225 -33.76 -6.73 -24.92
CA PRO A 225 -33.05 -5.58 -24.37
C PRO A 225 -32.82 -5.66 -22.85
N SER A 226 -33.69 -6.35 -22.11
CA SER A 226 -33.56 -6.58 -20.67
C SER A 226 -32.36 -7.43 -20.27
N LEU A 227 -31.78 -8.17 -21.21
CA LEU A 227 -30.59 -9.01 -20.99
C LEU A 227 -29.29 -8.34 -21.42
N VAL A 228 -29.35 -7.13 -22.01
CA VAL A 228 -28.16 -6.36 -22.40
C VAL A 228 -27.71 -5.52 -21.22
N ILE A 229 -26.62 -5.92 -20.57
CA ILE A 229 -25.98 -5.18 -19.47
C ILE A 229 -24.71 -4.51 -20.02
N ASN A 230 -24.57 -3.20 -19.79
CA ASN A 230 -23.39 -2.41 -20.11
C ASN A 230 -22.64 -2.06 -18.82
#